data_AF-D3RWF7-F1
#
_entry.id   AF-D3RWF7-F1
#
_cell.length_a   1.000
_cell.length_b   1.000
_cell.length_c   1.000
_cell.angle_alpha   90.00
_cell.angle_beta   90.00
_cell.angle_gamma   90.00
#
_symmetry.space_group_name_H-M   'P 1'
#
loop_
_entity.id
_entity.type
_entity.pdbx_description
1 polymer ?
#
loop_
_entity_poly.entity_id
_entity_poly.type
_entity_poly.pdbx_seq_one_letter_code
_entity_poly.pdbx_strand_id
1 'polypeptide(L)'
;MNRFELYRFRHPDGRSKEWAYRDLGNGETEIRWGPARHLGQFQCKPLRVTLDRARAKLRQGYTYVGAVWLDAQGRPTSSAPSSTPDRRRPALKLSDLLGPTDDSFYF
;
A
#
# COMPACT_ATOMS: atom_id res chain seq x y z
N MET A 1 8.94 -13.31 4.50
CA MET A 1 8.28 -12.00 4.28
C MET A 1 6.82 -12.26 4.02
N ASN A 2 5.92 -11.44 4.58
CA ASN A 2 4.48 -11.65 4.44
C ASN A 2 3.80 -10.38 3.94
N ARG A 3 2.73 -10.54 3.15
CA ARG A 3 1.92 -9.43 2.63
C ARG A 3 0.88 -9.00 3.67
N PHE A 4 0.81 -7.70 3.94
CA PHE A 4 -0.12 -7.07 4.87
C PHE A 4 -0.90 -5.95 4.19
N GLU A 5 -2.13 -5.73 4.61
CA GLU A 5 -2.94 -4.58 4.26
C GLU A 5 -2.62 -3.40 5.19
N LEU A 6 -2.02 -2.34 4.66
CA LEU A 6 -1.46 -1.23 5.45
C LEU A 6 -2.43 -0.03 5.53
N TYR A 7 -2.56 0.50 6.74
CA TYR A 7 -3.29 1.72 7.04
C TYR A 7 -2.38 2.69 7.77
N ARG A 8 -2.50 3.98 7.45
CA ARG A 8 -1.68 5.05 8.03
C ARG A 8 -2.54 6.18 8.58
N PHE A 9 -2.22 6.59 9.80
CA PHE A 9 -2.71 7.80 10.42
C PHE A 9 -1.60 8.85 10.42
N ARG A 10 -1.90 10.05 9.90
CA ARG A 10 -0.99 11.19 9.89
C ARG A 10 -1.34 12.08 11.08
N HIS A 11 -0.37 12.31 11.96
CA HIS A 11 -0.51 13.27 13.05
C HIS A 11 -0.29 14.71 12.54
N PRO A 12 -0.87 15.73 13.21
CA PRO A 12 -0.65 17.14 12.85
C PRO A 12 0.82 17.58 12.92
N ASP A 13 1.61 16.94 13.79
CA ASP A 13 3.05 17.17 13.93
C ASP A 13 3.91 16.55 12.81
N GLY A 14 3.27 15.98 11.78
CA GLY A 14 3.93 15.35 10.64
C GLY A 14 4.35 13.90 10.87
N ARG A 15 4.29 13.38 12.11
CA ARG A 15 4.55 11.95 12.39
C ARG A 15 3.42 11.09 11.86
N SER A 16 3.69 9.79 11.73
CA SER A 16 2.70 8.84 11.23
C SER A 16 2.72 7.56 12.05
N LYS A 17 1.53 7.05 12.35
CA LYS A 17 1.31 5.75 12.95
C LYS A 17 0.75 4.80 11.90
N GLU A 18 1.29 3.60 11.85
CA GLU A 18 0.88 2.56 10.92
C GLU A 18 0.24 1.40 11.66
N TRP A 19 -0.73 0.80 10.99
CA TRP A 19 -1.45 -0.37 11.44
C TRP A 19 -1.67 -1.26 10.21
N ALA A 20 -1.36 -2.54 10.32
CA ALA A 20 -1.50 -3.46 9.21
C ALA A 20 -2.01 -4.81 9.70
N TYR A 21 -2.65 -5.57 8.82
CA TYR A 21 -3.03 -6.95 9.12
C TYR A 21 -2.83 -7.86 7.92
N ARG A 22 -2.68 -9.16 8.17
CA ARG A 22 -2.71 -10.21 7.15
C ARG A 22 -3.62 -11.34 7.58
N ASP A 23 -4.27 -11.97 6.62
CA ASP A 23 -4.95 -13.25 6.82
C ASP A 23 -3.92 -14.38 6.89
N LEU A 24 -4.08 -15.28 7.87
CA LEU A 24 -3.24 -16.46 8.03
C LEU A 24 -3.84 -17.69 7.32
N GLY A 25 -5.06 -17.59 6.80
CA GLY A 25 -5.76 -18.66 6.08
C GLY A 25 -6.44 -19.70 6.98
N ASN A 26 -6.31 -19.56 8.30
CA ASN A 26 -6.91 -20.45 9.31
C ASN A 26 -8.06 -19.77 10.08
N GLY A 27 -8.59 -18.66 9.57
CA GLY A 27 -9.61 -17.85 10.25
C GLY A 27 -9.05 -16.86 11.27
N GLU A 28 -7.72 -16.85 11.49
CA GLU A 28 -7.02 -15.82 12.25
C GLU A 28 -6.28 -14.85 11.34
N THR A 29 -5.91 -13.72 11.94
CA THR A 29 -5.13 -12.67 11.31
C THR A 29 -4.00 -12.27 12.24
N GLU A 30 -2.85 -11.96 11.64
CA GLU A 30 -1.78 -11.29 12.34
C GLU A 30 -1.92 -9.79 12.10
N ILE A 31 -2.01 -9.03 13.18
CA ILE A 31 -2.06 -7.57 13.18
C ILE A 31 -0.70 -7.05 13.62
N ARG A 32 -0.18 -6.04 12.94
CA ARG A 32 1.04 -5.31 13.34
C ARG A 32 0.79 -3.80 13.42
N TRP A 33 1.51 -3.10 14.29
CA TRP A 33 1.44 -1.64 14.38
C TRP A 33 2.71 -1.01 14.93
N GLY A 34 2.87 0.29 14.68
CA GLY A 34 4.02 1.05 15.14
C GLY A 34 4.14 2.41 14.46
N PRO A 35 5.26 3.12 14.65
CA PRO A 35 5.59 4.28 13.84
C PRO A 35 5.74 3.89 12.36
N ALA A 36 5.61 4.89 11.48
CA ALA A 36 5.72 4.64 10.05
C ALA A 36 7.04 3.96 9.67
N ARG A 37 6.93 2.94 8.81
CA ARG A 37 8.02 2.06 8.34
C ARG A 37 8.63 1.16 9.41
N HIS A 38 8.03 1.04 10.60
CA HIS A 38 8.50 0.13 11.65
C HIS A 38 7.32 -0.38 12.50
N LEU A 39 6.67 -1.45 12.03
CA LEU A 39 5.53 -2.09 12.69
C LEU A 39 5.98 -3.23 13.60
N GLY A 40 6.78 -2.91 14.63
CA GLY A 40 7.42 -3.91 15.50
C GLY A 40 6.48 -4.58 16.51
N GLN A 41 5.31 -4.00 16.79
CA GLN A 41 4.32 -4.60 17.71
C GLN A 41 3.35 -5.48 16.93
N PHE A 42 2.94 -6.63 17.49
CA PHE A 42 2.02 -7.54 16.83
C PHE A 42 1.04 -8.22 17.79
N GLN A 43 -0.08 -8.70 17.24
CA GLN A 43 -1.09 -9.49 17.94
C GLN A 43 -1.88 -10.35 16.93
N CYS A 44 -2.27 -11.56 17.32
CA CYS A 44 -3.21 -12.38 16.54
C CYS A 44 -4.66 -12.17 17.00
N LYS A 45 -5.60 -12.12 16.05
CA LYS A 45 -7.04 -12.01 16.29
C LYS A 45 -7.84 -12.77 15.22
N PRO A 46 -9.08 -13.20 15.53
CA PRO A 46 -9.99 -13.74 14.51
C PRO A 46 -10.22 -12.74 13.37
N LEU A 47 -10.31 -13.25 12.14
CA LEU A 47 -10.46 -12.44 10.92
C LEU A 47 -11.62 -11.45 11.02
N ARG A 48 -12.79 -11.89 11.48
CA ARG A 48 -13.98 -11.03 11.63
C ARG A 48 -13.71 -9.81 12.52
N VAL A 49 -13.08 -10.02 13.67
CA VAL A 49 -12.72 -8.94 14.62
C VAL A 49 -11.75 -7.95 13.97
N THR A 50 -10.80 -8.44 13.18
CA THR A 50 -9.81 -7.61 12.49
C THR A 50 -10.43 -6.76 11.38
N LEU A 51 -11.37 -7.31 10.61
CA LEU A 51 -12.10 -6.57 9.58
C LEU A 51 -12.95 -5.44 10.20
N ASP A 52 -13.61 -5.71 11.32
CA ASP A 52 -14.37 -4.67 12.04
C ASP A 52 -13.45 -3.58 12.61
N ARG A 53 -12.26 -3.96 13.11
CA ARG A 53 -11.23 -3.00 13.52
C ARG A 53 -10.72 -2.17 12.35
N ALA A 54 -10.49 -2.75 11.17
CA ALA A 54 -10.06 -2.02 9.99
C ALA A 54 -11.09 -0.93 9.62
N ARG A 55 -12.38 -1.28 9.62
CA ARG A 55 -13.48 -0.30 9.43
C ARG A 55 -13.49 0.78 10.51
N ALA A 56 -13.29 0.41 11.77
CA ALA A 56 -13.18 1.37 12.86
C ALA A 56 -11.97 2.30 12.72
N LYS A 57 -10.84 1.82 12.20
CA LYS A 57 -9.64 2.63 11.94
C LYS A 57 -9.88 3.68 10.87
N LEU A 58 -10.59 3.34 9.79
CA LEU A 58 -10.99 4.32 8.77
C LEU A 58 -11.81 5.45 9.38
N ARG A 59 -12.78 5.14 10.26
CA ARG A 59 -13.57 6.15 10.98
C ARG A 59 -12.74 7.02 11.94
N GLN A 60 -11.60 6.52 12.41
CA GLN A 60 -10.65 7.26 13.26
C GLN A 60 -9.67 8.13 12.45
N GLY A 61 -9.85 8.23 11.13
CA GLY A 61 -8.98 9.03 10.26
C GLY A 61 -7.73 8.30 9.78
N TYR A 62 -7.62 6.98 9.96
CA TYR A 62 -6.63 6.21 9.23
C TYR A 62 -7.03 6.16 7.75
N THR A 63 -6.04 6.19 6.87
CA THR A 63 -6.20 6.01 5.43
C THR A 63 -5.61 4.69 5.01
N TYR A 64 -6.26 3.98 4.08
CA TYR A 64 -5.68 2.79 3.47
C TYR A 64 -4.55 3.20 2.52
N VAL A 65 -3.37 2.60 2.67
CA VAL A 65 -2.18 2.89 1.88
C VAL A 65 -2.00 1.90 0.73
N GLY A 66 -2.33 0.63 0.98
CA GLY A 66 -2.10 -0.46 0.04
C GLY A 66 -1.51 -1.70 0.71
N ALA A 67 -1.27 -2.73 -0.09
CA ALA A 67 -0.57 -3.92 0.36
C ALA A 67 0.94 -3.67 0.47
N VAL A 68 1.56 -4.14 1.56
CA VAL A 68 3.01 -4.02 1.83
C VAL A 68 3.59 -5.36 2.26
N TRP A 69 4.85 -5.62 1.91
CA TRP A 69 5.59 -6.79 2.39
C TRP A 69 6.40 -6.42 3.63
N LEU A 70 6.15 -7.11 4.74
CA LEU A 70 6.89 -6.92 5.99
C LEU A 70 7.85 -8.09 6.26
N ASP A 71 9.03 -7.78 6.78
CA ASP A 71 9.92 -8.76 7.39
C ASP A 71 9.40 -9.23 8.77
N ALA A 72 10.13 -10.15 9.41
CA ALA A 72 9.75 -10.68 10.72
C ALA A 72 9.74 -9.59 11.81
N GLN A 73 10.50 -8.51 11.63
CA GLN A 73 10.65 -7.37 12.54
C GLN A 73 9.65 -6.24 12.24
N GLY A 74 8.81 -6.39 11.21
CA GLY A 74 7.78 -5.42 10.85
C GLY A 74 8.30 -4.23 10.04
N ARG A 75 9.45 -4.37 9.38
CA ARG A 75 9.97 -3.34 8.47
C ARG A 75 9.47 -3.62 7.05
N PRO A 76 9.06 -2.57 6.30
CA PRO A 76 8.74 -2.71 4.89
C PRO A 76 9.95 -3.21 4.12
N THR A 77 9.72 -4.21 3.29
CA THR A 77 10.72 -4.76 2.40
C THR A 77 10.36 -4.38 0.96
N SER A 78 11.36 -3.99 0.17
CA SER A 78 11.17 -3.65 -1.25
C SER A 78 10.83 -4.87 -2.11
N SER A 79 10.92 -6.07 -1.53
CA SER A 79 10.67 -7.34 -2.18
C SER A 79 9.18 -7.63 -2.23
N ALA A 80 8.47 -6.96 -3.14
CA ALA A 80 7.46 -7.73 -3.85
C ALA A 80 8.17 -8.97 -4.44
N PRO A 81 7.58 -10.18 -4.43
CA PRO A 81 8.17 -11.31 -5.15
C PRO A 81 8.41 -10.80 -6.58
N SER A 82 9.68 -10.78 -6.99
CA SER A 82 10.08 -10.18 -8.25
C SER A 82 9.52 -11.02 -9.39
N SER A 83 8.31 -10.69 -9.84
CA SER A 83 8.04 -10.71 -11.27
C SER A 83 8.72 -9.46 -11.80
N THR A 84 9.97 -9.58 -12.26
CA THR A 84 10.76 -8.52 -12.90
C THR A 84 10.05 -7.94 -14.14
N PRO A 85 10.48 -6.81 -14.74
CA PRO A 85 11.02 -5.56 -14.19
C PRO A 85 10.26 -4.30 -14.70
N ASP A 86 10.50 -3.18 -14.01
CA ASP A 86 10.52 -1.79 -14.50
C ASP A 86 9.54 -1.36 -15.63
N ARG A 87 8.34 -0.90 -15.27
CA ARG A 87 7.64 0.10 -16.06
C ARG A 87 7.89 1.46 -15.42
N ARG A 88 9.08 2.03 -15.63
CA ARG A 88 9.18 3.49 -15.83
C ARG A 88 8.05 3.82 -16.77
N ARG A 89 7.03 4.50 -16.26
CA ARG A 89 6.07 5.16 -17.13
C ARG A 89 6.92 6.23 -17.83
N PRO A 90 7.27 6.12 -19.12
CA PRO A 90 7.57 7.36 -19.81
C PRO A 90 6.28 8.16 -19.68
N ALA A 91 6.38 9.37 -19.12
CA ALA A 91 5.30 10.33 -19.28
C ALA A 91 5.10 10.44 -20.78
N LEU A 92 4.07 9.76 -21.31
CA LEU A 92 3.63 9.93 -22.68
C LEU A 92 3.31 11.42 -22.79
N LYS A 93 4.22 12.17 -23.41
CA LYS A 93 3.95 13.55 -23.75
C LYS A 93 2.88 13.49 -24.82
N LEU A 94 1.75 14.12 -24.55
CA LEU A 94 0.61 14.20 -25.47
C LEU A 94 1.04 14.73 -26.86
N SER A 95 2.14 15.50 -26.89
CA SER A 95 2.84 16.01 -28.08
C SER A 95 3.26 14.93 -29.09
N ASP A 96 3.52 13.69 -28.64
CA ASP A 96 4.00 12.61 -29.52
C ASP A 96 2.83 11.79 -30.15
N LEU A 97 1.60 12.00 -29.67
CA LEU A 97 0.38 11.32 -30.14
C LEU A 97 -0.42 12.13 -31.15
N LEU A 98 -0.13 13.43 -31.26
CA LEU A 98 -0.67 14.32 -32.27
C LEU A 98 0.42 14.49 -33.33
N GLY A 99 0.43 13.59 -34.32
CA GLY A 99 1.27 13.74 -35.51
C GLY A 99 1.08 15.13 -36.14
N PRO A 100 2.06 15.62 -36.91
CA PRO A 100 1.95 16.93 -37.54
C PRO A 100 0.67 16.97 -38.37
N THR A 101 -0.21 17.91 -38.03
CA THR A 101 -1.34 18.30 -38.86
C THR A 101 -0.77 18.91 -40.12
N ASP A 102 -0.45 18.08 -41.11
CA ASP A 102 -0.16 18.54 -42.46
C ASP A 102 -1.51 18.70 -43.18
N ASP A 103 -2.03 19.90 -42.98
CA ASP A 103 -3.09 20.52 -43.76
C ASP A 103 -2.45 21.00 -45.06
N SER A 104 -2.56 20.23 -46.16
CA SER A 104 -2.06 20.52 -47.53
C SER A 104 -1.97 19.21 -48.37
N PHE A 105 -2.40 19.02 -49.62
CA PHE A 105 -2.89 19.83 -50.73
C PHE A 105 -3.66 18.90 -51.71
N TYR A 106 -4.66 19.48 -52.41
CA TYR A 106 -5.03 19.32 -53.82
C TYR A 106 -4.35 18.22 -54.67
N PHE A 107 -5.15 17.43 -55.40
CA PHE A 107 -5.36 17.51 -56.86
C PHE A 107 -6.70 16.87 -57.23
#